data_AF-A0A9E6EIG0-F1
#
_entry.id   AF-A0A9E6EIG0-F1
#
_cell.length_a   1.000
_cell.length_b   1.000
_cell.length_c   1.000
_cell.angle_alpha   90.00
_cell.angle_beta   90.00
_cell.angle_gamma   90.00
#
_symmetry.space_group_name_H-M   'P 1'
#
loop_
_entity.id
_entity.type
_entity.pdbx_description
1 polymer ?
#
loop_
_entity_poly.entity_id
_entity_poly.type
_entity_poly.pdbx_seq_one_letter_code
_entity_poly.pdbx_strand_id
1 'polypeptide(L)' 'MNGTATCDFQPKDYKSDLKPIWCPGCGDFGVLQGIYRALAAIGRPPHEIAFVSGIGCSSRIPGYTTA' A
#
# COMPACT_ATOMS: atom_id res chain seq x y z
N MET A 1 1.82 -18.84 -25.29
CA MET A 1 1.94 -18.62 -23.82
C MET A 1 1.54 -17.18 -23.58
N ASN A 2 0.34 -16.98 -23.02
CA ASN A 2 -0.37 -15.70 -22.98
C ASN A 2 0.35 -14.67 -22.12
N GLY A 3 0.49 -13.46 -22.68
CA GLY A 3 1.00 -12.29 -21.97
C GLY A 3 0.07 -11.86 -20.84
N THR A 4 0.60 -11.84 -19.62
CA THR A 4 0.06 -11.03 -18.54
C THR A 4 0.42 -9.57 -18.84
N ALA A 5 -0.57 -8.76 -19.20
CA ALA A 5 -0.41 -7.32 -19.25
C ALA A 5 0.00 -6.82 -17.86
N THR A 6 1.27 -6.47 -17.67
CA THR A 6 1.71 -5.72 -16.50
C THR A 6 1.17 -4.30 -16.69
N CYS A 7 0.01 -4.02 -16.10
CA CYS A 7 -0.43 -2.64 -15.96
C CYS A 7 0.64 -1.91 -15.14
N ASP A 8 1.19 -0.83 -15.68
CA ASP A 8 2.26 -0.04 -15.05
C ASP A 8 1.69 0.76 -13.86
N PHE A 9 1.55 0.09 -12.71
CA PHE A 9 1.08 0.70 -11.49
C PHE A 9 2.21 1.46 -10.80
N GLN A 10 1.92 2.70 -10.41
CA GLN A 10 2.84 3.57 -9.70
C GLN A 10 2.53 3.57 -8.19
N PRO A 11 3.49 3.89 -7.31
CA PRO A 11 3.26 3.90 -5.87
C PRO A 11 2.07 4.77 -5.43
N LYS A 12 1.78 5.84 -6.18
CA LYS A 12 0.63 6.74 -5.93
C LYS A 12 -0.72 6.04 -6.14
N ASP A 13 -0.79 5.02 -6.98
CA ASP A 13 -2.04 4.35 -7.33
C ASP A 13 -2.53 3.44 -6.19
N TYR A 14 -1.63 3.11 -5.26
CA TYR A 14 -1.90 2.33 -4.05
C TYR A 14 -2.20 3.20 -2.82
N LYS A 15 -2.16 4.52 -2.93
CA LYS A 15 -2.34 5.45 -1.81
C LYS A 15 -3.81 5.87 -1.70
N SER A 16 -4.40 5.72 -0.51
CA SER A 16 -5.76 6.21 -0.25
C SER A 16 -5.79 7.71 0.08
N ASP A 17 -6.99 8.29 0.07
CA ASP A 17 -7.23 9.67 0.49
C ASP A 17 -7.12 9.88 2.01
N LEU A 18 -7.05 8.79 2.78
CA LEU A 18 -6.94 8.85 4.24
C LEU A 18 -5.53 9.27 4.65
N LYS A 19 -5.44 10.34 5.44
CA LYS A 19 -4.17 10.83 5.97
C LYS A 19 -3.77 10.05 7.22
N PRO A 20 -2.52 9.56 7.32
CA PRO A 20 -2.07 8.90 8.53
C PRO A 20 -2.10 9.80 9.76
N ILE A 21 -2.53 9.24 10.89
CA ILE A 21 -2.64 9.93 12.18
C ILE A 21 -1.54 9.50 13.17
N TRP A 22 -0.42 9.01 12.64
CA TRP A 22 0.74 8.64 13.44
C TRP A 22 1.49 9.88 13.93
N CYS A 23 2.16 9.75 15.07
CA CYS A 23 2.96 10.81 15.65
C CYS A 23 4.05 11.30 14.69
N PRO A 24 4.44 12.59 14.71
CA PRO A 24 5.58 13.08 13.95
C PRO A 24 6.83 12.25 14.23
N GLY A 25 7.52 11.80 13.18
CA GLY A 25 8.70 10.94 13.30
C GLY A 25 8.41 9.44 13.50
N CYS A 26 7.15 9.01 13.45
CA CYS A 26 6.80 7.58 13.52
C CYS A 26 7.42 6.78 12.35
N GLY A 27 8.02 5.63 12.65
CA GLY A 27 8.62 4.75 11.64
C GLY A 27 7.61 4.15 10.65
N ASP A 28 6.33 4.05 11.02
CA ASP A 28 5.28 3.49 10.18
C ASP A 28 5.08 4.29 8.87
N PHE A 29 5.43 5.58 8.85
CA PHE A 29 5.48 6.38 7.62
C PHE A 29 6.46 5.80 6.60
N GLY A 30 7.63 5.36 7.06
CA GLY A 30 8.65 4.71 6.23
C GLY A 30 8.19 3.35 5.73
N VAL A 31 7.57 2.55 6.61
CA VAL A 31 6.99 1.25 6.25
C VAL A 31 5.92 1.41 5.18
N LEU A 32 4.99 2.34 5.35
CA LEU A 32 3.92 2.62 4.39
C LEU A 32 4.47 3.02 3.02
N GLN A 33 5.48 3.90 2.98
CA GLN A 33 6.15 4.30 1.74
C GLN A 33 6.87 3.12 1.06
N GLY A 34 7.43 2.21 1.83
CA GLY A 34 8.03 0.95 1.34
C GLY A 34 6.98 0.03 0.73
N ILE A 35 5.82 -0.12 1.38
CA ILE A 35 4.69 -0.91 0.88
C ILE A 35 4.24 -0.40 -0.49
N TYR A 36 3.99 0.91 -0.65
CA TYR A 36 3.58 1.46 -1.95
C TYR A 36 4.59 1.15 -3.08
N ARG A 37 5.89 1.23 -2.79
CA ARG A 37 6.95 0.88 -3.75
C ARG A 37 6.95 -0.62 -4.08
N ALA A 38 6.73 -1.47 -3.08
CA ALA A 38 6.64 -2.91 -3.28
C ALA A 38 5.43 -3.31 -4.13
N LEU A 39 4.26 -2.72 -3.86
CA LEU A 39 3.03 -2.97 -4.64
C LEU A 39 3.20 -2.57 -6.11
N ALA A 40 3.78 -1.40 -6.35
CA ALA A 40 4.14 -0.94 -7.71
C ALA A 40 5.10 -1.89 -8.41
N ALA A 41 6.13 -2.39 -7.71
CA ALA A 41 7.07 -3.36 -8.28
C ALA A 41 6.42 -4.73 -8.58
N ILE A 42 5.41 -5.13 -7.79
CA ILE A 42 4.64 -6.36 -8.02
C ILE A 42 3.69 -6.21 -9.22
N GLY A 43 3.20 -5.00 -9.49
CA GLY A 43 2.43 -4.68 -10.69
C GLY A 43 1.05 -5.33 -10.74
N ARG A 44 0.40 -5.50 -9.57
CA ARG A 44 -0.93 -6.12 -9.44
C ARG A 44 -2.01 -5.07 -9.20
N PRO A 45 -3.20 -5.22 -9.80
CA PRO A 45 -4.28 -4.29 -9.54
C PRO A 45 -4.70 -4.35 -8.06
N PRO A 46 -5.08 -3.21 -7.44
CA PRO A 46 -5.44 -3.17 -6.01
C PRO A 46 -6.50 -4.19 -5.59
N HIS A 47 -7.49 -4.48 -6.44
CA HIS A 47 -8.56 -5.43 -6.15
C HIS A 47 -8.11 -6.91 -6.09
N GLU A 48 -6.89 -7.23 -6.51
CA GLU A 48 -6.29 -8.58 -6.37
C GLU A 48 -5.45 -8.71 -5.08
N ILE A 49 -5.37 -7.67 -4.25
CA ILE A 49 -4.51 -7.60 -3.08
C ILE A 49 -5.40 -7.53 -1.83
N ALA A 50 -4.94 -8.14 -0.75
CA ALA A 50 -5.63 -8.10 0.54
C ALA A 50 -4.64 -7.74 1.65
N PHE A 51 -4.98 -6.73 2.44
CA PHE A 51 -4.26 -6.38 3.65
C PHE A 51 -4.96 -6.94 4.88
N VAL A 52 -4.21 -7.69 5.70
CA VAL A 52 -4.69 -8.23 6.97
C VAL A 52 -3.82 -7.68 8.10
N SER A 53 -4.44 -7.06 9.09
CA SER A 53 -3.74 -6.44 10.22
C SER A 53 -4.38 -6.78 11.56
N GLY A 54 -3.62 -6.62 12.64
CA GLY A 54 -4.09 -6.79 14.02
C GLY A 54 -4.70 -5.51 14.60
N ILE A 55 -4.36 -5.22 15.86
CA ILE A 55 -4.73 -3.99 16.57
C ILE A 55 -3.47 -3.22 16.96
N GLY A 56 -3.44 -1.92 16.65
CA GLY A 56 -2.32 -1.04 16.98
C GLY A 56 -2.19 0.13 16.01
N CYS A 57 -1.20 0.99 16.23
CA CYS A 57 -0.91 2.12 15.32
C CYS A 57 -0.61 1.62 13.91
N SER A 58 0.27 0.63 13.78
CA SER A 58 0.63 0.00 12.50
C SER A 58 -0.55 -0.70 11.81
N SER A 59 -1.54 -1.17 12.57
CA SER A 59 -2.71 -1.86 12.00
C SER A 59 -3.67 -0.93 11.25
N ARG A 60 -3.36 0.38 11.18
CA ARG A 60 -4.07 1.33 10.32
C ARG A 60 -3.55 1.36 8.88
N ILE A 61 -2.41 0.72 8.59
CA ILE A 61 -1.85 0.62 7.24
C ILE A 61 -2.89 0.26 6.16
N PRO A 62 -3.79 -0.72 6.35
CA PRO A 62 -4.79 -1.06 5.33
C PRO A 62 -5.72 0.10 4.97
N GLY A 63 -6.01 1.01 5.92
CA GLY A 63 -6.81 2.20 5.63
C GLY A 63 -6.06 3.24 4.77
N TYR A 64 -4.73 3.18 4.74
CA TYR A 64 -3.90 4.09 3.94
C TYR A 64 -3.58 3.51 2.55
N THR A 65 -4.09 2.32 2.22
CA THR A 65 -3.95 1.70 0.90
C THR A 65 -5.27 1.71 0.14
N THR A 66 -5.21 1.72 -1.18
CA THR A 66 -6.37 1.45 -2.07
C THR A 66 -6.45 -0.02 -2.49
N ALA A 67 -5.41 -0.78 -2.17
CA ALA A 67 -5.34 -2.24 -2.20
C ALA A 67 -5.91 -2.83 -0.91
#